data_AF-A0A9E3GW32-F1
#
_entry.id   AF-A0A9E3GW32-F1
#
_cell.length_a   1.000
_cell.length_b   1.000
_cell.length_c   1.000
_cell.angle_alpha   90.00
_cell.angle_beta   90.00
_cell.angle_gamma   90.00
#
_symmetry.space_group_name_H-M   'P 1'
#
loop_
_entity.id
_entity.type
_entity.pdbx_description
1 polymer ?
#
loop_
_entity_poly.entity_id
_entity_poly.type
_entity_poly.pdbx_seq_one_letter_code
_entity_poly.pdbx_strand_id
1 'polypeptide(L)'
;MTAIHGTLDPVQLLRTIRASQQELVEIADRPTSGEAVAPIAPTMEQFLSGLRTAWREDEVRPTNKPKEKARRGRRRPNPFVTVTALLHEWFEAEPWRTSRELFERLQTEQPGVYPDGQLRTLQRRLKEWRREMAHKMVFGAEAAGETPERASVSSST
;
A
#
# COMPACT_ATOMS: atom_id res chain seq x y z
N MET A 1 29.19 8.32 -39.48
CA MET A 1 29.41 7.59 -38.20
C MET A 1 30.07 6.22 -38.43
N THR A 2 30.83 6.04 -39.53
CA THR A 2 31.31 4.74 -40.04
C THR A 2 32.84 4.60 -40.05
N ALA A 3 33.57 5.62 -39.59
CA ALA A 3 35.03 5.66 -39.70
C ALA A 3 35.79 4.96 -38.53
N ILE A 4 35.09 4.55 -37.46
CA ILE A 4 35.74 4.02 -36.26
C ILE A 4 36.07 2.52 -36.39
N HIS A 5 35.32 1.77 -37.21
CA HIS A 5 35.46 0.31 -37.31
C HIS A 5 36.48 -0.17 -38.36
N GLY A 6 36.93 0.72 -39.26
CA GLY A 6 37.84 0.35 -40.36
C GLY A 6 39.29 0.13 -39.94
N THR A 7 39.69 0.61 -38.76
CA THR A 7 41.05 0.51 -38.20
C THR A 7 41.16 -0.50 -37.06
N LEU A 8 40.06 -1.13 -36.64
CA LEU A 8 40.04 -2.12 -35.57
C LEU A 8 40.30 -3.52 -36.13
N ASP A 9 41.24 -4.25 -35.55
CA ASP A 9 41.41 -5.68 -35.82
C ASP A 9 40.26 -6.45 -35.14
N PRO A 10 39.35 -7.06 -35.92
CA PRO A 10 38.18 -7.74 -35.37
C PRO A 10 38.56 -8.96 -34.51
N VAL A 11 39.69 -9.60 -34.79
CA VAL A 11 40.15 -10.78 -34.03
C VAL A 11 40.67 -10.34 -32.66
N GLN A 12 41.42 -9.25 -32.60
CA GLN A 12 41.87 -8.67 -31.33
C GLN A 12 40.69 -8.20 -30.48
N LEU A 13 39.71 -7.53 -31.09
CA LEU A 13 38.50 -7.11 -30.38
C LEU A 13 37.76 -8.28 -29.74
N LEU A 14 37.56 -9.38 -30.48
CA LEU A 14 36.90 -10.58 -29.96
C LEU A 14 37.69 -11.26 -28.83
N ARG A 15 39.03 -11.25 -28.91
CA ARG A 15 39.89 -11.76 -27.83
C ARG A 15 39.73 -10.93 -26.57
N THR A 16 39.72 -9.60 -26.69
CA THR A 16 39.51 -8.70 -25.56
C THR A 16 38.14 -8.89 -24.93
N ILE A 17 37.08 -8.98 -25.76
CA ILE A 17 35.72 -9.24 -25.26
C ILE A 17 35.67 -10.56 -24.50
N ARG A 18 36.26 -11.63 -25.03
CA ARG A 18 36.28 -12.93 -24.36
C ARG A 18 37.09 -12.90 -23.05
N ALA A 19 38.21 -12.17 -23.02
CA ALA A 19 38.98 -11.99 -21.79
C ALA A 19 38.18 -11.25 -20.70
N SER A 20 37.51 -10.15 -21.06
CA SER A 20 36.63 -9.41 -20.13
C SER A 20 35.44 -10.25 -19.65
N GLN A 21 34.85 -11.07 -20.53
CA GLN A 21 33.78 -11.99 -20.13
C GLN A 21 34.27 -13.06 -19.16
N GLN A 22 35.48 -13.61 -19.37
CA GLN A 22 36.08 -14.59 -18.46
C GLN A 22 36.32 -14.00 -17.07
N GLU A 23 36.81 -12.76 -16.99
CA GLU A 23 37.00 -12.05 -15.72
C GLU A 23 35.68 -11.86 -14.96
N LEU A 24 34.59 -11.53 -15.67
CA LEU A 24 33.26 -11.42 -15.06
C LEU A 24 32.74 -12.77 -14.54
N VAL A 25 33.03 -13.87 -15.24
CA VAL A 25 32.70 -15.23 -14.78
C VAL A 25 33.47 -15.56 -13.50
N GLU A 26 34.77 -15.29 -13.44
CA GLU A 26 35.56 -15.52 -12.22
C GLU A 26 35.07 -14.69 -11.03
N ILE A 27 34.58 -13.47 -11.26
CA ILE A 27 33.95 -12.64 -10.22
C ILE A 27 32.62 -13.23 -9.76
N ALA A 28 31.81 -13.77 -10.67
CA ALA A 28 30.53 -14.40 -10.34
C ALA A 28 30.71 -15.74 -9.61
N ASP A 29 31.71 -16.53 -10.00
CA ASP A 29 32.05 -17.81 -9.40
C ASP A 29 32.77 -17.65 -8.05
N ARG A 30 33.29 -16.45 -7.75
CA ARG A 30 33.88 -16.15 -6.45
C ARG A 30 32.77 -16.16 -5.39
N PRO A 31 32.78 -17.11 -4.44
CA PRO A 31 31.80 -17.09 -3.37
C PRO A 31 32.02 -15.81 -2.55
N THR A 32 30.96 -15.03 -2.41
CA THR A 32 30.95 -13.83 -1.57
C THR A 32 31.33 -14.27 -0.16
N SER A 33 32.54 -13.90 0.26
CA SER A 33 33.06 -14.24 1.59
C SER A 33 32.25 -13.46 2.63
N GLY A 34 31.20 -14.13 3.09
CA GLY A 34 30.22 -13.67 4.06
C GLY A 34 29.35 -14.86 4.41
N GLU A 35 29.91 -15.75 5.22
CA GLU A 35 29.22 -16.69 6.12
C GLU A 35 27.78 -17.07 5.72
N ALA A 36 27.66 -17.96 4.74
CA ALA A 36 26.47 -18.75 4.53
C ALA A 36 26.93 -20.17 4.23
N VAL A 37 26.49 -21.10 5.07
CA VAL A 37 26.58 -22.56 4.83
C VAL A 37 26.37 -22.82 3.35
N ALA A 38 27.34 -23.46 2.70
CA ALA A 38 27.21 -23.84 1.29
C ALA A 38 25.83 -24.50 1.12
N PRO A 39 24.93 -23.99 0.26
CA PRO A 39 23.71 -24.69 -0.02
C PRO A 39 24.15 -26.02 -0.61
N ILE A 40 23.94 -27.11 0.14
CA ILE A 40 24.05 -28.46 -0.40
C ILE A 40 23.14 -28.43 -1.61
N ALA A 41 23.72 -28.48 -2.81
CA ALA A 41 22.95 -28.44 -4.03
C ALA A 41 21.87 -29.53 -3.90
N PRO A 42 20.58 -29.19 -4.05
CA PRO A 42 19.51 -30.14 -3.78
C PRO A 42 19.76 -31.37 -4.64
N THR A 43 19.63 -32.55 -4.04
CA THR A 43 19.69 -33.80 -4.79
C THR A 43 18.69 -33.74 -5.94
N MET A 44 18.95 -34.41 -7.07
CA MET A 44 18.07 -34.41 -8.24
C MET A 44 16.58 -34.58 -7.87
N GLU A 45 16.27 -35.48 -6.94
CA GLU A 45 14.90 -35.71 -6.46
C GLU A 45 14.30 -34.51 -5.73
N GLN A 46 15.08 -33.81 -4.90
CA GLN A 46 14.65 -32.60 -4.20
C GLN A 46 14.42 -31.45 -5.19
N PHE A 47 15.28 -31.33 -6.20
CA PHE A 47 15.12 -30.35 -7.29
C PHE A 47 13.83 -30.62 -8.10
N LEU A 48 13.58 -31.87 -8.48
CA LEU A 48 12.36 -32.27 -9.19
C LEU A 48 11.10 -32.09 -8.34
N SER A 49 11.18 -32.36 -7.03
CA SER A 49 10.08 -32.08 -6.09
C SER A 49 9.78 -30.58 -6.01
N GLY A 50 10.82 -29.74 -5.98
CA GLY A 50 10.71 -28.28 -6.00
C GLY A 50 10.04 -27.74 -7.26
N LEU A 51 10.36 -28.28 -8.45
CA LEU A 51 9.74 -27.87 -9.72
C LEU A 51 8.21 -28.06 -9.74
N ARG A 52 7.68 -29.03 -8.98
CA ARG A 52 6.23 -29.28 -8.87
C ARG A 52 5.48 -28.13 -8.19
N THR A 53 6.13 -27.44 -7.26
CA THR A 53 5.56 -26.33 -6.49
C THR A 53 6.12 -24.96 -6.88
N ALA A 54 7.17 -24.92 -7.71
CA ALA A 54 7.83 -23.69 -8.14
C ALA A 54 6.87 -22.67 -8.80
N TRP A 55 5.80 -23.11 -9.46
CA TRP A 55 4.80 -22.20 -10.03
C TRP A 55 3.88 -21.54 -8.99
N ARG A 56 3.81 -22.07 -7.75
CA ARG A 56 3.08 -21.43 -6.64
C ARG A 56 3.91 -20.33 -5.99
N GLU A 57 5.23 -20.51 -5.99
CA GLU A 57 6.21 -19.51 -5.59
C GLU A 57 6.58 -18.71 -6.84
N ASP A 58 5.60 -17.98 -7.38
CA ASP A 58 5.75 -17.05 -8.50
C ASP A 58 7.13 -16.37 -8.44
N GLU A 59 7.95 -16.55 -9.48
CA GLU A 59 9.25 -15.90 -9.58
C GLU A 59 9.06 -14.42 -9.26
N VAL A 60 9.57 -13.99 -8.10
CA VAL A 60 9.54 -12.59 -7.69
C VAL A 60 10.56 -11.84 -8.52
N ARG A 61 10.34 -11.74 -9.84
CA ARG A 61 10.97 -10.70 -10.65
C ARG A 61 10.61 -9.40 -9.95
N PRO A 62 11.59 -8.60 -9.47
CA PRO A 62 11.30 -7.32 -8.82
C PRO A 62 10.39 -6.43 -9.67
N THR A 63 10.40 -6.62 -10.98
CA THR A 63 9.60 -5.94 -12.01
C THR A 63 8.14 -6.40 -12.12
N ASN A 64 7.78 -7.60 -11.65
CA ASN A 64 6.40 -8.12 -11.69
C ASN A 64 5.56 -7.72 -10.48
N LYS A 65 6.13 -6.98 -9.51
CA LYS A 65 5.35 -6.44 -8.41
C LYS A 65 4.25 -5.53 -8.98
N PRO A 66 2.96 -5.80 -8.72
CA PRO A 66 1.90 -4.93 -9.17
C PRO A 66 2.16 -3.53 -8.61
N LYS A 67 2.37 -2.56 -9.49
CA LYS A 67 2.61 -1.18 -9.10
C LYS A 67 1.48 -0.73 -8.18
N GLU A 68 1.81 -0.31 -6.97
CA GLU A 68 0.82 0.18 -6.03
C GLU A 68 0.11 1.38 -6.65
N LYS A 69 -1.18 1.22 -6.93
CA LYS A 69 -1.97 2.28 -7.56
C LYS A 69 -2.16 3.40 -6.54
N ALA A 70 -1.64 4.57 -6.85
CA ALA A 70 -1.87 5.77 -6.04
C ALA A 70 -3.38 5.96 -5.81
N ARG A 71 -3.77 6.08 -4.54
CA ARG A 71 -5.17 6.27 -4.17
C ARG A 71 -5.65 7.59 -4.77
N ARG A 72 -6.62 7.52 -5.68
CA ARG A 72 -7.26 8.71 -6.25
C ARG A 72 -8.04 9.43 -5.15
N GLY A 73 -7.60 10.63 -4.77
CA GLY A 73 -8.30 11.47 -3.80
C GLY A 73 -9.70 11.88 -4.27
N ARG A 74 -10.50 12.42 -3.33
CA ARG A 74 -11.85 12.92 -3.63
C ARG A 74 -11.73 14.18 -4.50
N ARG A 75 -12.36 14.19 -5.68
CA ARG A 75 -12.33 15.35 -6.60
C ARG A 75 -13.20 16.53 -6.16
N ARG A 76 -14.19 16.29 -5.28
CA ARG A 76 -15.11 17.32 -4.78
C ARG A 76 -14.99 17.38 -3.26
N PRO A 77 -15.29 18.53 -2.62
CA PRO A 77 -15.47 18.62 -1.16
C PRO A 77 -16.80 17.96 -0.74
N ASN A 78 -16.86 17.42 0.48
CA ASN A 78 -18.07 16.76 0.98
C ASN A 78 -19.18 17.82 1.19
N PRO A 79 -20.39 17.65 0.64
CA PRO A 79 -21.47 18.63 0.78
C PRO A 79 -21.92 18.83 2.24
N PHE A 80 -21.76 17.82 3.09
CA PHE A 80 -22.23 17.85 4.48
C PHE A 80 -21.17 18.32 5.49
N VAL A 81 -20.07 18.94 5.06
CA VAL A 81 -19.01 19.36 6.01
C VAL A 81 -19.58 20.29 7.07
N THR A 82 -20.31 21.32 6.65
CA THR A 82 -20.88 22.35 7.53
C THR A 82 -21.91 21.78 8.52
N VAL A 83 -22.73 20.83 8.10
CA VAL A 83 -23.81 20.23 8.92
C VAL A 83 -23.40 18.94 9.62
N THR A 84 -22.11 18.57 9.55
CA THR A 84 -21.61 17.32 10.14
C THR A 84 -21.93 17.24 11.62
N ALA A 85 -21.59 18.29 12.38
CA ALA A 85 -21.73 18.31 13.83
C ALA A 85 -23.20 18.17 14.24
N LEU A 86 -24.07 18.93 13.59
CA LEU A 86 -25.53 18.87 13.80
C LEU A 86 -26.10 17.48 13.52
N LEU A 87 -25.70 16.86 12.39
CA LEU A 87 -26.14 15.51 12.05
C LEU A 87 -25.65 14.46 13.05
N HIS A 88 -24.45 14.66 13.61
CA HIS A 88 -23.89 13.76 14.62
C HIS A 88 -24.65 13.89 15.94
N GLU A 89 -24.99 15.10 16.36
CA GLU A 89 -25.82 15.35 17.55
C GLU A 89 -27.19 14.68 17.43
N TRP A 90 -27.87 14.82 16.29
CA TRP A 90 -29.14 14.12 16.05
C TRP A 90 -28.98 12.60 16.03
N PHE A 91 -27.84 12.11 15.52
CA PHE A 91 -27.54 10.68 15.50
C PHE A 91 -27.27 10.12 16.91
N GLU A 92 -26.58 10.86 17.77
CA GLU A 92 -26.32 10.45 19.16
C GLU A 92 -27.59 10.47 20.02
N ALA A 93 -28.46 11.47 19.80
CA ALA A 93 -29.75 11.54 20.49
C ALA A 93 -30.70 10.40 20.07
N GLU A 94 -30.75 10.08 18.78
CA GLU A 94 -31.70 9.11 18.22
C GLU A 94 -31.01 8.11 17.26
N PRO A 95 -30.18 7.18 17.78
CA PRO A 95 -29.37 6.28 16.94
C PRO A 95 -30.17 5.26 16.12
N TRP A 96 -31.43 5.00 16.50
CA TRP A 96 -32.35 4.12 15.78
C TRP A 96 -32.99 4.78 14.55
N ARG A 97 -32.84 6.10 14.37
CA ARG A 97 -33.47 6.83 13.27
C ARG A 97 -32.85 6.47 11.92
N THR A 98 -33.68 6.49 10.87
CA THR A 98 -33.23 6.15 9.53
C THR A 98 -32.47 7.32 8.90
N SER A 99 -31.54 7.01 7.98
CA SER A 99 -30.83 8.05 7.25
C SER A 99 -31.74 8.91 6.38
N ARG A 100 -32.89 8.36 5.96
CA ARG A 100 -33.89 9.10 5.18
C ARG A 100 -34.58 10.15 6.04
N GLU A 101 -35.04 9.78 7.23
CA GLU A 101 -35.71 10.73 8.14
C GLU A 101 -34.77 11.86 8.58
N LEU A 102 -33.49 11.56 8.87
CA LEU A 102 -32.51 12.61 9.16
C LEU A 102 -32.24 13.51 7.96
N PHE A 103 -32.30 12.96 6.74
CA PHE A 103 -32.13 13.75 5.51
C PHE A 103 -33.33 14.66 5.25
N GLU A 104 -34.55 14.15 5.40
CA GLU A 104 -35.78 14.93 5.24
C GLU A 104 -35.86 16.05 6.28
N ARG A 105 -35.46 15.78 7.52
CA ARG A 105 -35.30 16.81 8.56
C ARG A 105 -34.27 17.86 8.15
N LEU A 106 -33.11 17.45 7.63
CA LEU A 106 -32.08 18.36 7.14
C LEU A 106 -32.57 19.24 5.98
N GLN A 107 -33.35 18.69 5.05
CA GLN A 107 -33.94 19.44 3.94
C GLN A 107 -35.01 20.44 4.41
N THR A 108 -35.71 20.14 5.50
CA THR A 108 -36.70 21.03 6.10
C THR A 108 -36.02 22.23 6.80
N GLU A 109 -34.93 21.98 7.54
CA GLU A 109 -34.13 23.03 8.19
C GLU A 109 -33.37 23.90 7.17
N GLN A 110 -32.93 23.31 6.05
CA GLN A 110 -32.16 24.01 5.01
C GLN A 110 -32.71 23.72 3.61
N PRO A 111 -33.85 24.35 3.24
CA PRO A 111 -34.46 24.14 1.94
C PRO A 111 -33.54 24.61 0.81
N GLY A 112 -33.44 23.80 -0.25
CA GLY A 112 -32.68 24.12 -1.47
C GLY A 112 -31.16 23.91 -1.40
N VAL A 113 -30.59 23.59 -0.22
CA VAL A 113 -29.14 23.37 -0.07
C VAL A 113 -28.74 21.92 -0.40
N TYR A 114 -29.59 20.94 -0.05
CA TYR A 114 -29.30 19.52 -0.17
C TYR A 114 -30.30 18.82 -1.13
N PRO A 115 -29.94 18.59 -2.40
CA PRO A 115 -30.78 17.84 -3.33
C PRO A 115 -30.79 16.33 -3.01
N ASP A 116 -31.87 15.64 -3.40
CA ASP A 116 -32.12 14.22 -3.11
C ASP A 116 -30.99 13.26 -3.53
N GLY A 117 -30.22 13.62 -4.56
CA GLY A 117 -29.05 12.87 -5.00
C GLY A 117 -27.95 12.72 -3.95
N GLN A 118 -28.03 13.47 -2.83
CA GLN A 118 -27.07 13.38 -1.74
C GLN A 118 -27.45 12.37 -0.66
N LEU A 119 -28.64 11.73 -0.72
CA LEU A 119 -29.09 10.73 0.25
C LEU A 119 -28.07 9.58 0.40
N ARG A 120 -27.50 9.08 -0.71
CA ARG A 120 -26.47 8.02 -0.66
C ARG A 120 -25.20 8.47 0.06
N THR A 121 -24.87 9.76 0.01
CA THR A 121 -23.70 10.31 0.71
C THR A 121 -23.96 10.34 2.21
N LEU A 122 -25.18 10.73 2.64
CA LEU A 122 -25.55 10.71 4.06
C LEU A 122 -25.64 9.28 4.60
N GLN A 123 -26.26 8.36 3.86
CA GLN A 123 -26.36 6.94 4.23
C GLN A 123 -24.99 6.30 4.46
N ARG A 124 -24.02 6.57 3.57
CA ARG A 124 -22.64 6.07 3.74
C ARG A 124 -22.00 6.60 5.02
N ARG A 125 -22.20 7.88 5.33
CA ARG A 125 -21.66 8.50 6.54
C ARG A 125 -22.28 7.93 7.81
N LEU A 126 -23.60 7.77 7.84
CA LEU A 126 -24.29 7.14 8.97
C LEU A 126 -23.86 5.69 9.15
N LYS A 127 -23.57 4.97 8.07
CA LYS A 127 -23.03 3.60 8.14
C LYS A 127 -21.65 3.58 8.81
N GLU A 128 -20.79 4.56 8.52
CA GLU A 128 -19.50 4.72 9.20
C GLU A 128 -19.69 5.01 10.69
N TRP A 129 -20.56 5.95 11.06
CA TRP A 129 -20.85 6.25 12.47
C TRP A 129 -21.46 5.07 13.24
N ARG A 130 -22.38 4.34 12.63
CA ARG A 130 -22.92 3.11 13.24
C ARG A 130 -21.84 2.05 13.44
N ARG A 131 -20.91 1.92 12.50
CA ARG A 131 -19.76 1.01 12.64
C ARG A 131 -18.86 1.46 13.78
N GLU A 132 -18.54 2.74 13.88
CA GLU A 132 -17.72 3.30 14.97
C GLU A 132 -18.39 3.10 16.33
N MET A 133 -19.69 3.37 16.42
CA MET A 133 -20.45 3.16 17.66
C MET A 133 -20.52 1.68 18.04
N ALA A 134 -20.80 0.78 17.08
CA ALA A 134 -20.78 -0.66 17.32
C ALA A 134 -19.38 -1.14 17.73
N HIS A 135 -18.32 -0.61 17.11
CA HIS A 135 -16.95 -0.92 17.49
C HIS A 135 -16.66 -0.48 18.94
N LYS A 136 -17.06 0.73 19.33
CA LYS A 136 -16.95 1.20 20.73
C LYS A 136 -17.75 0.32 21.70
N MET A 137 -18.94 -0.12 21.32
CA MET A 137 -19.78 -1.00 22.16
C MET A 137 -19.17 -2.40 22.33
N VAL A 138 -18.55 -2.96 21.29
CA VAL A 138 -18.00 -4.32 21.30
C VAL A 138 -16.60 -4.37 21.92
N PHE A 139 -15.74 -3.39 21.61
CA PHE A 139 -14.33 -3.40 22.00
C PHE A 139 -13.98 -2.42 23.12
N GLY A 140 -14.93 -1.62 23.61
CA GLY A 140 -14.67 -0.54 24.56
C GLY A 140 -13.98 0.67 23.92
N ALA A 141 -13.83 1.74 24.69
CA ALA A 141 -13.30 3.03 24.24
C ALA A 141 -11.75 3.12 24.21
N GLU A 142 -11.02 2.01 24.39
CA GLU A 142 -9.56 2.01 24.59
C GLU A 142 -8.75 1.74 23.32
N ALA A 143 -8.74 2.68 22.37
CA ALA A 143 -7.72 2.66 21.30
C ALA A 143 -7.38 4.05 20.72
N ALA A 144 -7.72 5.15 21.40
CA ALA A 144 -7.49 6.51 20.89
C ALA A 144 -6.76 7.44 21.89
N GLY A 145 -6.06 6.88 22.87
CA GLY A 145 -5.45 7.64 23.97
C GLY A 145 -3.93 7.52 24.14
N GLU A 146 -3.26 6.50 23.60
CA GLU A 146 -1.81 6.35 23.78
C GLU A 146 -1.07 7.16 22.70
N THR A 147 -1.06 8.49 22.85
CA THR A 147 -0.01 9.30 22.23
C THR A 147 1.22 9.11 23.12
N PRO A 148 2.32 8.49 22.67
CA PRO A 148 3.51 8.39 23.49
C PRO A 148 4.03 9.81 23.70
N GLU A 149 3.87 10.27 24.95
CA GLU A 149 4.51 11.44 25.51
C GLU A 149 6.00 11.37 25.18
N ARG A 150 6.43 12.22 24.24
CA ARG A 150 7.84 12.37 23.90
C ARG A 150 8.54 12.87 25.16
N ALA A 151 9.35 11.98 25.76
CA ALA A 151 10.29 12.31 26.81
C ALA A 151 11.17 13.50 26.38
N SER A 152 10.85 14.67 26.91
CA SER A 152 11.73 15.82 26.95
C SER A 152 12.87 15.48 27.91
N VAL A 153 13.99 14.98 27.38
CA VAL A 153 15.24 14.92 28.14
C VAL A 153 15.81 16.34 28.18
N SER A 154 15.61 17.01 29.31
CA SER A 154 16.34 18.22 29.68
C SER A 154 17.79 17.86 29.98
N SER A 155 18.71 18.24 29.10
CA SER A 155 20.15 18.26 29.37
C SER A 155 20.51 19.59 30.02
N SER A 156 20.84 19.58 31.32
CA SER A 156 21.52 20.68 32.00
C SER A 156 22.39 20.09 33.11
N THR A 157 23.66 19.88 32.83
CA THR A 157 24.84 20.08 33.70
C THR A 157 26.07 19.93 32.81
#